data_AF-A0A351FE86-F1
#
_entry.id   AF-A0A351FE86-F1
#
_cell.length_a   1.000
_cell.length_b   1.000
_cell.length_c   1.000
_cell.angle_alpha   90.00
_cell.angle_beta   90.00
_cell.angle_gamma   90.00
#
_symmetry.space_group_name_H-M   'P 1'
#
loop_
_entity.id
_entity.type
_entity.pdbx_description
1 polymer ?
#
loop_
_entity_poly.entity_id
_entity_poly.type
_entity_poly.pdbx_seq_one_letter_code
_entity_poly.pdbx_strand_id
1 'polypeptide(L)'
;MKRFSWMASLLTLQVFALEDENQSRLLGYELRLNGKSTQRAFAEAKEEALRTTVRLERNGKLIALGLLVDPSGLVLTKASSCIGAREASLANGERYALRIRKRHEPTDLALYQLIGEGDEFPAVRWSNLSNLENGSWVLSAFHELQEIRVGVASGKTRPIEREGGVMGVILGSSSKSPQGITIREVVPQAAADKAGLLSGDLITKVDGRRVKTSNHVVDLVNDKDPGDVVVLSILRKGDDRDFRITLGHRSVTFDLFNRNMQMSGPVSKRKDNFPLVFQHDLPLEREAMGGPVFDLNGKCLGINIARVDRVTVFSLPSKIVRERLEDFLSELDAR
;
A
#
# COMPACT_ATOMS: atom_id res chain seq x y z
N MET A 1 -19.10 55.03 -71.61
CA MET A 1 -19.09 53.74 -70.91
C MET A 1 -17.66 53.42 -70.48
N LYS A 2 -17.31 53.60 -69.20
CA LYS A 2 -15.99 53.28 -68.62
C LYS A 2 -16.22 52.36 -67.41
N ARG A 3 -15.55 51.20 -67.43
CA ARG A 3 -15.63 50.12 -66.44
C ARG A 3 -14.96 50.57 -65.14
N PHE A 4 -15.67 50.42 -64.02
CA PHE A 4 -15.11 50.49 -62.67
C PHE A 4 -14.55 49.10 -62.30
N SER A 5 -13.28 49.05 -61.92
CA SER A 5 -12.61 47.85 -61.40
C SER A 5 -12.63 47.91 -59.87
N TRP A 6 -13.20 46.89 -59.22
CA TRP A 6 -13.15 46.69 -57.78
C TRP A 6 -11.97 45.77 -57.46
N MET A 7 -10.96 46.27 -56.76
CA MET A 7 -9.89 45.45 -56.16
C MET A 7 -10.30 45.03 -54.75
N ALA A 8 -10.67 43.76 -54.58
CA ALA A 8 -10.84 43.14 -53.28
C ALA A 8 -9.46 42.79 -52.70
N SER A 9 -9.14 43.33 -51.53
CA SER A 9 -7.93 42.98 -50.76
C SER A 9 -8.23 41.76 -49.89
N LEU A 10 -7.59 40.63 -50.17
CA LEU A 10 -7.58 39.44 -49.31
C LEU A 10 -6.41 39.58 -48.33
N LEU A 11 -6.71 39.93 -47.07
CA LEU A 11 -5.75 39.82 -45.97
C LEU A 11 -5.70 38.35 -45.53
N THR A 12 -4.63 37.65 -45.88
CA THR A 12 -4.30 36.33 -45.32
C THR A 12 -3.71 36.52 -43.92
N LEU A 13 -4.52 36.23 -42.89
CA LEU A 13 -4.05 36.15 -41.51
C LEU A 13 -3.26 34.84 -41.35
N GLN A 14 -1.93 34.90 -41.43
CA GLN A 14 -1.07 33.77 -41.04
C GLN A 14 -1.08 33.67 -39.51
N VAL A 15 -1.79 32.67 -38.99
CA VAL A 15 -1.63 32.23 -37.61
C VAL A 15 -0.28 31.54 -37.52
N PHE A 16 0.72 32.22 -36.98
CA PHE A 16 1.93 31.57 -36.50
C PHE A 16 1.55 30.74 -35.27
N ALA A 17 1.31 29.44 -35.47
CA ALA A 17 1.43 28.49 -34.39
C ALA A 17 2.92 28.48 -34.02
N LEU A 18 3.28 29.16 -32.92
CA LEU A 18 4.53 28.88 -32.24
C LEU A 18 4.48 27.40 -31.84
N GLU A 19 5.30 26.59 -32.50
CA GLU A 19 5.59 25.25 -31.99
C GLU A 19 6.12 25.43 -30.57
N ASP A 20 5.42 24.86 -29.60
CA ASP A 20 5.84 24.81 -28.21
C ASP A 20 7.02 23.81 -28.13
N GLU A 21 8.18 24.22 -28.63
CA GLU A 21 9.43 23.48 -28.44
C GLU A 21 9.81 23.60 -26.97
N ASN A 22 9.24 22.74 -26.14
CA ASN A 22 9.68 22.53 -24.77
C ASN A 22 11.09 21.89 -24.79
N GLN A 23 12.12 22.69 -25.11
CA GLN A 23 13.53 22.30 -25.14
C GLN A 23 14.11 22.22 -23.72
N SER A 24 13.37 21.66 -22.76
CA SER A 24 13.97 21.35 -21.47
C SER A 24 15.01 20.25 -21.69
N ARG A 25 16.29 20.65 -21.74
CA ARG A 25 17.42 19.70 -21.79
C ARG A 25 17.27 18.76 -20.60
N LEU A 26 16.91 17.51 -20.88
CA LEU A 26 16.79 16.49 -19.85
C LEU A 26 18.14 16.38 -19.14
N LEU A 27 18.11 16.41 -17.81
CA LEU A 27 19.29 16.12 -17.01
C LEU A 27 19.82 14.74 -17.38
N GLY A 28 21.15 14.65 -17.50
CA GLY A 28 21.85 13.37 -17.64
C GLY A 28 21.48 12.45 -16.47
N TYR A 29 21.44 11.14 -16.72
CA TYR A 29 20.96 10.16 -15.75
C TYR A 29 21.66 10.27 -14.40
N GLU A 30 22.96 10.59 -14.42
CA GLU A 30 23.78 10.80 -13.23
C GLU A 30 23.30 11.94 -12.33
N LEU A 31 22.61 12.96 -12.87
CA LEU A 31 22.09 14.13 -12.16
C LEU A 31 20.59 14.05 -11.85
N ARG A 32 19.91 12.97 -12.24
CA ARG A 32 18.48 12.79 -11.94
C ARG A 32 18.27 12.47 -10.45
N LEU A 33 17.02 12.54 -10.00
CA LEU A 33 16.62 12.37 -8.59
C LEU A 33 17.19 11.10 -7.94
N ASN A 34 17.21 9.97 -8.65
CA ASN A 34 17.82 8.71 -8.17
C ASN A 34 19.16 8.38 -8.85
N GLY A 35 19.77 9.37 -9.53
CA GLY A 35 20.99 9.21 -10.30
C GLY A 35 22.22 8.94 -9.43
N LYS A 36 23.34 8.63 -10.10
CA LYS A 36 24.60 8.28 -9.44
C LYS A 36 25.10 9.34 -8.46
N SER A 37 24.87 10.64 -8.73
CA SER A 37 25.28 11.71 -7.81
C SER A 37 24.49 11.65 -6.50
N THR A 38 23.16 11.51 -6.57
CA THR A 38 22.30 11.34 -5.40
C THR A 38 22.68 10.11 -4.60
N GLN A 39 22.87 8.97 -5.27
CA GLN A 39 23.26 7.72 -4.60
C GLN A 39 24.58 7.86 -3.83
N ARG A 40 25.54 8.64 -4.36
CA ARG A 40 26.83 8.91 -3.69
C ARG A 40 26.70 9.90 -2.53
N ALA A 41 25.82 10.89 -2.64
CA ALA A 41 25.59 11.87 -1.57
C ALA A 41 25.12 11.22 -0.26
N PHE A 42 24.44 10.07 -0.36
CA PHE A 42 23.93 9.31 0.78
C PHE A 42 24.62 7.96 0.96
N ALA A 43 25.90 7.84 0.58
CA ALA A 43 26.60 6.55 0.53
C ALA A 43 26.56 5.75 1.84
N GLU A 44 26.79 6.39 2.99
CA GLU A 44 26.78 5.71 4.30
C GLU A 44 25.41 5.11 4.62
N ALA A 45 24.35 5.93 4.54
CA ALA A 45 22.98 5.46 4.76
C ALA A 45 22.55 4.43 3.70
N LYS A 46 23.03 4.57 2.46
CA LYS A 46 22.79 3.61 1.38
C LYS A 46 23.34 2.23 1.72
N GLU A 47 24.59 2.14 2.15
CA GLU A 47 25.23 0.86 2.47
C GLU A 47 24.49 0.14 3.60
N GLU A 48 24.11 0.87 4.65
CA GLU A 48 23.28 0.33 5.73
C GLU A 48 21.90 -0.13 5.24
N ALA A 49 21.24 0.69 4.42
CA ALA A 49 19.91 0.37 3.92
C ALA A 49 19.92 -0.91 3.06
N LEU A 50 20.92 -1.05 2.19
CA LEU A 50 21.02 -2.22 1.33
C LEU A 50 21.39 -3.49 2.10
N ARG A 51 22.33 -3.42 3.05
CA ARG A 51 22.79 -4.61 3.78
C ARG A 51 21.76 -5.17 4.76
N THR A 52 20.92 -4.32 5.35
CA THR A 52 19.93 -4.73 6.36
C THR A 52 18.53 -4.98 5.78
N THR A 53 18.30 -4.66 4.51
CA THR A 53 17.03 -4.94 3.83
C THR A 53 17.09 -6.28 3.12
N VAL A 54 16.01 -7.05 3.23
CA VAL A 54 15.86 -8.37 2.63
C VAL A 54 14.70 -8.37 1.65
N ARG A 55 14.85 -9.03 0.51
CA ARG A 55 13.74 -9.32 -0.40
C ARG A 55 13.05 -10.61 0.02
N LEU A 56 11.75 -10.55 0.28
CA LEU A 56 10.93 -11.74 0.57
C LEU A 56 10.23 -12.19 -0.70
N GLU A 57 10.48 -13.43 -1.11
CA GLU A 57 10.16 -13.94 -2.43
C GLU A 57 9.39 -15.26 -2.37
N ARG A 58 8.68 -15.55 -3.47
CA ARG A 58 8.06 -16.84 -3.76
C ARG A 58 8.15 -17.12 -5.25
N ASN A 59 8.70 -18.28 -5.63
CA ASN A 59 8.86 -18.68 -7.03
C ASN A 59 9.59 -17.59 -7.86
N GLY A 60 10.62 -16.96 -7.29
CA GLY A 60 11.38 -15.88 -7.94
C GLY A 60 10.66 -14.54 -8.09
N LYS A 61 9.43 -14.39 -7.56
CA LYS A 61 8.72 -13.10 -7.52
C LYS A 61 8.84 -12.45 -6.15
N LEU A 62 9.13 -11.15 -6.15
CA LEU A 62 9.08 -10.32 -4.96
C LEU A 62 7.65 -10.22 -4.44
N ILE A 63 7.50 -10.41 -3.13
CA ILE A 63 6.24 -10.26 -2.41
C ILE A 63 6.28 -9.00 -1.53
N ALA A 64 7.34 -8.86 -0.76
CA ALA A 64 7.53 -7.79 0.21
C ALA A 64 9.02 -7.57 0.45
N LEU A 65 9.39 -6.42 1.00
CA LEU A 65 10.69 -6.25 1.64
C LEU A 65 10.59 -6.58 3.13
N GLY A 66 11.74 -6.85 3.74
CA GLY A 66 11.89 -7.09 5.17
C GLY A 66 13.14 -6.42 5.70
N LEU A 67 13.25 -6.40 7.02
CA LEU A 67 14.33 -5.78 7.78
C LEU A 67 15.00 -6.84 8.66
N LEU A 68 16.32 -6.97 8.57
CA LEU A 68 17.09 -7.76 9.52
C LEU A 68 17.21 -7.04 10.85
N VAL A 69 16.73 -7.68 11.91
CA VAL A 69 16.65 -7.08 13.25
C VAL A 69 17.58 -7.73 14.26
N ASP A 70 18.14 -8.90 13.94
CA ASP A 70 19.02 -9.64 14.84
C ASP A 70 20.09 -10.41 14.05
N PRO A 71 21.34 -10.53 14.57
CA PRO A 71 22.41 -11.27 13.91
C PRO A 71 22.12 -12.75 13.68
N SER A 72 21.19 -13.36 14.42
CA SER A 72 20.72 -14.73 14.20
C SER A 72 19.87 -14.91 12.94
N GLY A 73 19.59 -13.84 12.19
CA GLY A 73 18.82 -13.90 10.95
C GLY A 73 17.31 -13.71 11.15
N LEU A 74 16.90 -12.99 12.18
CA LEU A 74 15.51 -12.59 12.35
C LEU A 74 15.15 -11.45 11.39
N VAL A 75 14.04 -11.62 10.69
CA VAL A 75 13.55 -10.66 9.69
C VAL A 75 12.15 -10.17 10.10
N LEU A 76 12.02 -8.87 10.27
CA LEU A 76 10.73 -8.22 10.52
C LEU A 76 10.17 -7.65 9.21
N THR A 77 8.88 -7.81 8.96
CA THR A 77 8.22 -7.34 7.74
C THR A 77 6.75 -7.02 8.00
N LYS A 78 6.07 -6.54 6.96
CA LYS A 78 4.64 -6.32 6.94
C LYS A 78 3.88 -7.64 6.73
N ALA A 79 3.00 -7.97 7.67
CA ALA A 79 2.26 -9.22 7.71
C ALA A 79 1.29 -9.41 6.53
N SER A 80 0.48 -8.41 6.20
CA SER A 80 -0.50 -8.51 5.09
C SER A 80 0.13 -8.50 3.70
N SER A 81 1.39 -8.07 3.57
CA SER A 81 2.14 -8.13 2.31
C SER A 81 2.89 -9.45 2.13
N CYS A 82 3.53 -10.00 3.18
CA CYS A 82 4.44 -11.16 3.08
C CYS A 82 3.77 -12.55 2.96
N ILE A 83 2.45 -12.62 2.75
CA ILE A 83 1.72 -13.90 2.77
C ILE A 83 2.24 -14.85 1.68
N GLY A 84 2.83 -15.95 2.12
CA GLY A 84 3.34 -17.01 1.25
C GLY A 84 4.80 -16.84 0.82
N ALA A 85 5.53 -15.87 1.35
CA ALA A 85 6.98 -15.80 1.21
C ALA A 85 7.65 -17.07 1.76
N ARG A 86 8.63 -17.60 1.02
CA ARG A 86 9.37 -18.83 1.39
C ARG A 86 10.87 -18.70 1.23
N GLU A 87 11.32 -17.73 0.45
CA GLU A 87 12.73 -17.47 0.16
C GLU A 87 13.04 -16.01 0.46
N ALA A 88 14.24 -15.77 0.96
CA ALA A 88 14.80 -14.45 1.17
C ALA A 88 16.04 -14.28 0.31
N SER A 89 16.17 -13.12 -0.33
CA SER A 89 17.37 -12.74 -1.09
C SER A 89 17.99 -11.48 -0.47
N LEU A 90 19.30 -11.50 -0.22
CA LEU A 90 20.06 -10.38 0.31
C LEU A 90 20.70 -9.55 -0.82
N ALA A 91 21.19 -8.35 -0.49
CA ALA A 91 21.83 -7.45 -1.46
C ALA A 91 23.14 -8.00 -2.07
N ASN A 92 23.82 -8.90 -1.35
CA ASN A 92 25.01 -9.61 -1.86
C ASN A 92 24.67 -10.73 -2.86
N GLY A 93 23.38 -11.01 -3.09
CA GLY A 93 22.89 -12.06 -3.98
C GLY A 93 22.66 -13.41 -3.32
N GLU A 94 23.00 -13.58 -2.04
CA GLU A 94 22.74 -14.81 -1.29
C GLU A 94 21.25 -15.04 -1.07
N ARG A 95 20.88 -16.31 -0.98
CA ARG A 95 19.49 -16.74 -0.84
C ARG A 95 19.33 -17.74 0.31
N TYR A 96 18.28 -17.54 1.09
CA TYR A 96 17.98 -18.33 2.27
C TYR A 96 16.53 -18.78 2.26
N ALA A 97 16.27 -19.97 2.82
CA ALA A 97 14.90 -20.37 3.11
C ALA A 97 14.36 -19.56 4.30
N LEU A 98 13.06 -19.27 4.29
CA LEU A 98 12.37 -18.51 5.32
C LEU A 98 11.39 -19.36 6.10
N ARG A 99 11.36 -19.16 7.41
CA ARG A 99 10.32 -19.70 8.29
C ARG A 99 9.61 -18.58 9.04
N ILE A 100 8.29 -18.54 8.94
CA ILE A 100 7.49 -17.63 9.78
C ILE A 100 7.56 -18.08 11.25
N ARG A 101 7.80 -17.13 12.15
CA ARG A 101 7.82 -17.36 13.60
C ARG A 101 6.55 -16.85 14.26
N LYS A 102 6.20 -15.60 13.99
CA LYS A 102 5.07 -14.91 14.61
C LYS A 102 4.42 -13.92 13.64
N ARG A 103 3.16 -13.60 13.90
CA ARG A 103 2.39 -12.58 13.20
C ARG A 103 1.51 -11.85 14.19
N HIS A 104 1.39 -10.55 14.02
CA HIS A 104 0.52 -9.69 14.82
C HIS A 104 -0.34 -8.84 13.88
N GLU A 105 -1.61 -9.20 13.74
CA GLU A 105 -2.54 -8.53 12.83
C GLU A 105 -2.80 -7.06 13.19
N PRO A 106 -2.97 -6.65 14.48
CA PRO A 106 -3.26 -5.26 14.80
C PRO A 106 -2.19 -4.29 14.29
N THR A 107 -0.91 -4.60 14.46
CA THR A 107 0.20 -3.77 13.95
C THR A 107 0.60 -4.11 12.52
N ASP A 108 0.01 -5.13 11.90
CA ASP A 108 0.38 -5.65 10.58
C ASP A 108 1.86 -6.08 10.49
N LEU A 109 2.44 -6.60 11.56
CA LEU A 109 3.86 -7.01 11.60
C LEU A 109 3.99 -8.53 11.67
N ALA A 110 4.99 -9.07 10.98
CA ALA A 110 5.34 -10.48 11.00
C ALA A 110 6.85 -10.67 11.17
N LEU A 111 7.21 -11.66 11.99
CA LEU A 111 8.59 -12.04 12.26
C LEU A 111 8.90 -13.37 11.57
N TYR A 112 9.96 -13.37 10.79
CA TYR A 112 10.52 -14.52 10.08
C TYR A 112 11.92 -14.83 10.58
N GLN A 113 12.38 -16.03 10.25
CA GLN A 113 13.71 -16.53 10.51
C GLN A 113 14.33 -16.97 9.18
N LEU A 114 15.53 -16.48 8.89
CA LEU A 114 16.40 -17.04 7.85
C LEU A 114 16.97 -18.37 8.33
N ILE A 115 16.99 -19.35 7.43
CA ILE A 115 17.60 -20.66 7.66
C ILE A 115 18.98 -20.65 6.98
N GLY A 116 19.99 -20.24 7.74
CA GLY A 116 21.41 -20.36 7.40
C GLY A 116 22.15 -20.90 8.62
N GLU A 117 22.84 -22.02 8.50
CA GLU A 117 23.54 -22.65 9.62
C GLU A 117 24.90 -21.97 9.83
N GLY A 118 25.07 -21.27 10.95
CA GLY A 118 26.35 -20.64 11.33
C GLY A 118 26.61 -19.28 10.70
N ASP A 119 25.68 -18.76 9.90
CA ASP A 119 25.77 -17.42 9.30
C ASP A 119 25.42 -16.34 10.32
N GLU A 120 26.17 -15.24 10.29
CA GLU A 120 25.88 -14.02 11.06
C GLU A 120 25.36 -12.94 10.11
N PHE A 121 24.19 -12.39 10.43
CA PHE A 121 23.52 -11.41 9.58
C PHE A 121 23.71 -9.98 10.09
N PRO A 122 23.76 -8.97 9.20
CA PRO A 122 23.76 -7.58 9.63
C PRO A 122 22.42 -7.23 10.28
N ALA A 123 22.45 -6.62 11.46
CA ALA A 123 21.25 -6.14 12.15
C ALA A 123 21.13 -4.62 12.05
N VAL A 124 19.88 -4.15 11.98
CA VAL A 124 19.59 -2.73 11.87
C VAL A 124 19.99 -1.94 13.13
N ARG A 125 20.52 -0.73 12.91
CA ARG A 125 20.73 0.25 13.98
C ARG A 125 19.49 1.12 14.13
N TRP A 126 18.76 0.99 15.23
CA TRP A 126 17.55 1.76 15.47
C TRP A 126 17.85 3.23 15.80
N SER A 127 17.00 4.13 15.30
CA SER A 127 16.99 5.52 15.76
C SER A 127 16.27 5.64 17.10
N ASN A 128 16.81 6.48 17.98
CA ASN A 128 16.20 6.86 19.25
C ASN A 128 15.26 8.06 19.12
N LEU A 129 15.10 8.61 17.90
CA LEU A 129 14.19 9.72 17.65
C LEU A 129 12.75 9.24 17.90
N SER A 130 12.09 9.88 18.86
CA SER A 130 10.69 9.61 19.16
C SER A 130 9.76 10.17 18.09
N ASN A 131 10.14 11.31 17.49
CA ASN A 131 9.40 11.99 16.42
C ASN A 131 10.35 12.50 15.35
N LEU A 132 9.92 12.44 14.10
CA LEU A 132 10.59 13.06 12.96
C LEU A 132 10.16 14.52 12.84
N GLU A 133 11.12 15.42 12.63
CA GLU A 133 10.84 16.80 12.26
C GLU A 133 10.33 16.85 10.81
N ASN A 134 9.30 17.66 10.55
CA ASN A 134 8.81 17.88 9.19
C ASN A 134 9.94 18.46 8.33
N GLY A 135 10.13 17.91 7.13
CA GLY A 135 11.24 18.28 6.25
C GLY A 135 12.48 17.40 6.41
N SER A 136 12.48 16.43 7.34
CA SER A 136 13.60 15.50 7.49
C SER A 136 13.77 14.61 6.25
N TRP A 137 15.01 14.47 5.79
CA TRP A 137 15.34 13.50 4.75
C TRP A 137 15.18 12.08 5.26
N VAL A 138 14.57 11.24 4.43
CA VAL A 138 14.41 9.81 4.69
C VAL A 138 14.83 9.00 3.48
N LEU A 139 15.30 7.77 3.73
CA LEU A 139 15.80 6.88 2.71
C LEU A 139 15.23 5.47 2.90
N SER A 140 15.10 4.74 1.80
CA SER A 140 14.75 3.31 1.81
C SER A 140 15.47 2.62 0.66
N ALA A 141 15.81 1.34 0.84
CA ALA A 141 16.27 0.53 -0.27
C ALA A 141 15.19 0.46 -1.36
N PHE A 142 15.61 0.49 -2.62
CA PHE A 142 14.76 0.13 -3.75
C PHE A 142 14.62 -1.39 -3.81
N HIS A 143 13.55 -1.87 -4.44
CA HIS A 143 13.20 -3.28 -4.32
C HIS A 143 14.29 -4.23 -4.87
N GLU A 144 15.03 -3.88 -5.93
CA GLU A 144 16.18 -4.66 -6.45
C GLU A 144 17.39 -4.72 -5.52
N LEU A 145 17.42 -3.96 -4.42
CA LEU A 145 18.56 -3.86 -3.49
C LEU A 145 19.89 -3.40 -4.14
N GLN A 146 19.83 -2.61 -5.20
CA GLN A 146 21.04 -2.05 -5.86
C GLN A 146 21.21 -0.54 -5.59
N GLU A 147 20.12 0.12 -5.22
CA GLU A 147 20.03 1.56 -5.07
C GLU A 147 19.01 1.89 -3.98
N ILE A 148 19.04 3.15 -3.54
CA ILE A 148 18.07 3.69 -2.59
C ILE A 148 17.09 4.63 -3.29
N ARG A 149 15.99 4.90 -2.60
CA ARG A 149 15.10 6.04 -2.82
C ARG A 149 15.28 7.04 -1.71
N VAL A 150 15.17 8.30 -2.07
CA VAL A 150 15.29 9.44 -1.16
C VAL A 150 14.02 10.24 -1.22
N GLY A 151 13.56 10.71 -0.06
CA GLY A 151 12.35 11.49 0.09
C GLY A 151 12.39 12.31 1.36
N VAL A 152 11.26 12.90 1.70
CA VAL A 152 11.09 13.82 2.82
C VAL A 152 9.93 13.38 3.69
N ALA A 153 10.17 13.27 5.00
CA ALA A 153 9.11 13.11 5.99
C ALA A 153 8.34 14.43 6.12
N SER A 154 7.06 14.40 5.74
CA SER A 154 6.26 15.62 5.58
C SER A 154 5.09 15.70 6.58
N GLY A 155 4.68 14.57 7.16
CA GLY A 155 3.52 14.50 8.06
C GLY A 155 3.89 14.20 9.51
N LYS A 156 3.18 14.85 10.44
CA LYS A 156 3.24 14.53 11.88
C LYS A 156 2.79 13.09 12.13
N THR A 157 3.35 12.48 13.16
CA THR A 157 2.91 11.17 13.65
C THR A 157 1.46 11.22 14.10
N ARG A 158 0.63 10.32 13.57
CA ARG A 158 -0.80 10.23 13.92
C ARG A 158 -1.33 8.80 13.76
N PRO A 159 -2.38 8.41 14.48
CA PRO A 159 -3.08 7.16 14.19
C PRO A 159 -3.76 7.23 12.81
N ILE A 160 -3.96 6.07 12.20
CA ILE A 160 -4.89 5.89 11.09
C ILE A 160 -6.07 5.10 11.63
N GLU A 161 -7.23 5.72 11.64
CA GLU A 161 -8.47 5.11 12.10
C GLU A 161 -8.84 3.88 11.28
N ARG A 162 -9.62 3.00 11.88
CA ARG A 162 -10.18 1.83 11.21
C ARG A 162 -11.32 2.27 10.28
N GLU A 163 -11.25 1.88 9.01
CA GLU A 163 -12.34 2.09 8.04
C GLU A 163 -13.25 0.86 7.88
N GLY A 164 -12.77 -0.32 8.30
CA GLY A 164 -13.57 -1.55 8.36
C GLY A 164 -13.67 -2.34 7.06
N GLY A 165 -14.41 -3.44 7.12
CA GLY A 165 -14.69 -4.32 5.99
C GLY A 165 -15.75 -3.76 5.05
N VAL A 166 -15.66 -4.10 3.77
CA VAL A 166 -16.72 -3.77 2.79
C VAL A 166 -16.92 -4.85 1.74
N MET A 167 -18.16 -4.99 1.28
CA MET A 167 -18.52 -5.92 0.21
C MET A 167 -18.20 -5.35 -1.19
N GLY A 168 -18.23 -4.03 -1.34
CA GLY A 168 -18.06 -3.36 -2.64
C GLY A 168 -19.33 -3.35 -3.47
N VAL A 169 -20.44 -2.89 -2.87
CA VAL A 169 -21.73 -2.71 -3.54
C VAL A 169 -22.23 -1.30 -3.29
N ILE A 170 -22.92 -0.72 -4.27
CA ILE A 170 -23.67 0.51 -4.12
C ILE A 170 -25.14 0.14 -3.97
N LEU A 171 -25.71 0.47 -2.82
CA LEU A 171 -27.09 0.12 -2.49
C LEU A 171 -28.08 1.15 -3.04
N GLY A 172 -29.30 0.69 -3.31
CA GLY A 172 -30.42 1.52 -3.70
C GLY A 172 -30.87 2.48 -2.60
N SER A 173 -31.50 3.58 -3.02
CA SER A 173 -32.30 4.41 -2.12
C SER A 173 -33.39 3.54 -1.50
N SER A 174 -33.50 3.57 -0.17
CA SER A 174 -34.51 2.87 0.60
C SER A 174 -35.87 3.49 0.30
N SER A 175 -36.52 3.09 -0.79
CA SER A 175 -38.00 3.07 -0.74
C SER A 175 -38.35 1.99 0.27
N LYS A 176 -39.42 2.20 1.05
CA LYS A 176 -39.94 1.23 2.02
C LYS A 176 -40.48 -0.02 1.28
N SER A 177 -39.63 -0.74 0.56
CA SER A 177 -39.97 -2.02 -0.03
C SER A 177 -39.99 -3.06 1.09
N PRO A 178 -41.11 -3.74 1.34
CA PRO A 178 -41.21 -4.78 2.38
C PRO A 178 -40.25 -5.96 2.13
N GLN A 179 -39.64 -6.04 0.95
CA GLN A 179 -39.01 -7.24 0.42
C GLN A 179 -37.47 -7.26 0.52
N GLY A 180 -36.79 -6.12 0.71
CA GLY A 180 -35.33 -6.08 0.85
C GLY A 180 -34.67 -4.82 0.27
N ILE A 181 -33.34 -4.84 0.13
CA ILE A 181 -32.53 -3.72 -0.37
C ILE A 181 -31.87 -4.07 -1.70
N THR A 182 -32.15 -3.29 -2.74
CA THR A 182 -31.62 -3.55 -4.09
C THR A 182 -30.16 -3.11 -4.21
N ILE A 183 -29.34 -3.94 -4.85
CA ILE A 183 -27.99 -3.59 -5.30
C ILE A 183 -28.10 -2.80 -6.60
N ARG A 184 -27.66 -1.54 -6.61
CA ARG A 184 -27.60 -0.72 -7.82
C ARG A 184 -26.39 -1.05 -8.67
N GLU A 185 -25.25 -1.21 -8.03
CA GLU A 185 -23.98 -1.43 -8.70
C GLU A 185 -23.09 -2.33 -7.84
N VAL A 186 -22.29 -3.15 -8.50
CA VAL A 186 -21.27 -3.98 -7.87
C VAL A 186 -19.92 -3.48 -8.36
N VAL A 187 -19.02 -3.18 -7.43
CA VAL A 187 -17.70 -2.64 -7.75
C VAL A 187 -16.85 -3.74 -8.40
N PRO A 188 -16.29 -3.52 -9.60
CA PRO A 188 -15.47 -4.53 -10.28
C PRO A 188 -14.30 -5.00 -9.41
N GLN A 189 -14.04 -6.31 -9.42
CA GLN A 189 -12.99 -7.00 -8.66
C GLN A 189 -13.11 -6.91 -7.12
N ALA A 190 -14.17 -6.28 -6.60
CA ALA A 190 -14.44 -6.24 -5.17
C ALA A 190 -14.96 -7.59 -4.65
N ALA A 191 -15.20 -7.67 -3.34
CA ALA A 191 -15.63 -8.90 -2.68
C ALA A 191 -16.97 -9.44 -3.22
N ALA A 192 -17.94 -8.55 -3.45
CA ALA A 192 -19.25 -8.86 -4.00
C ALA A 192 -19.19 -9.39 -5.44
N ASP A 193 -18.36 -8.76 -6.28
CA ASP A 193 -18.13 -9.18 -7.67
C ASP A 193 -17.53 -10.59 -7.73
N LYS A 194 -16.48 -10.83 -6.92
CA LYS A 194 -15.84 -12.15 -6.78
C LYS A 194 -16.78 -13.22 -6.27
N ALA A 195 -17.76 -12.85 -5.45
CA ALA A 195 -18.80 -13.76 -4.96
C ALA A 195 -19.93 -13.99 -6.00
N GLY A 196 -19.99 -13.22 -7.08
CA GLY A 196 -21.00 -13.36 -8.14
C GLY A 196 -22.32 -12.63 -7.84
N LEU A 197 -22.30 -11.61 -6.99
CA LEU A 197 -23.40 -10.66 -6.87
C LEU A 197 -23.51 -9.81 -8.13
N LEU A 198 -24.74 -9.40 -8.45
CA LEU A 198 -25.04 -8.63 -9.66
C LEU A 198 -25.88 -7.40 -9.30
N SER A 199 -25.82 -6.39 -10.17
CA SER A 199 -26.79 -5.30 -10.14
C SER A 199 -28.21 -5.86 -10.33
N GLY A 200 -29.15 -5.34 -9.55
CA GLY A 200 -30.54 -5.78 -9.51
C GLY A 200 -30.85 -6.86 -8.47
N ASP A 201 -29.85 -7.45 -7.83
CA ASP A 201 -30.07 -8.37 -6.70
C ASP A 201 -30.74 -7.65 -5.53
N LEU A 202 -31.67 -8.34 -4.86
CA LEU A 202 -32.39 -7.80 -3.69
C LEU A 202 -31.92 -8.50 -2.42
N ILE A 203 -31.17 -7.80 -1.56
CA ILE A 203 -30.68 -8.32 -0.28
C ILE A 203 -31.85 -8.39 0.71
N THR A 204 -32.13 -9.60 1.21
CA THR A 204 -33.21 -9.84 2.18
C THR A 204 -32.67 -10.07 3.59
N LYS A 205 -31.49 -10.70 3.71
CA LYS A 205 -30.81 -10.95 4.99
C LYS A 205 -29.29 -10.78 4.89
N VAL A 206 -28.69 -10.41 6.01
CA VAL A 206 -27.25 -10.37 6.25
C VAL A 206 -26.98 -11.17 7.52
N ASP A 207 -26.17 -12.22 7.44
CA ASP A 207 -25.91 -13.19 8.51
C ASP A 207 -27.17 -13.69 9.21
N GLY A 208 -28.19 -14.03 8.41
CA GLY A 208 -29.49 -14.48 8.90
C GLY A 208 -30.39 -13.36 9.47
N ARG A 209 -29.89 -12.14 9.67
CA ARG A 209 -30.67 -10.99 10.14
C ARG A 209 -31.38 -10.31 8.97
N ARG A 210 -32.71 -10.15 9.08
CA ARG A 210 -33.50 -9.47 8.05
C ARG A 210 -33.16 -7.98 7.98
N VAL A 211 -32.89 -7.49 6.77
CA VAL A 211 -32.58 -6.08 6.54
C VAL A 211 -33.80 -5.31 6.02
N LYS A 212 -33.94 -4.06 6.44
CA LYS A 212 -35.09 -3.18 6.11
C LYS A 212 -34.66 -1.88 5.44
N THR A 213 -33.44 -1.42 5.72
CA THR A 213 -32.89 -0.17 5.20
C THR A 213 -31.47 -0.41 4.72
N SER A 214 -31.01 0.41 3.77
CA SER A 214 -29.63 0.36 3.28
C SER A 214 -28.63 0.63 4.40
N ASN A 215 -28.95 1.54 5.33
CA ASN A 215 -28.11 1.81 6.50
C ASN A 215 -27.95 0.58 7.38
N HIS A 216 -29.02 -0.20 7.62
CA HIS A 216 -28.91 -1.43 8.41
C HIS A 216 -27.97 -2.46 7.77
N VAL A 217 -27.94 -2.56 6.43
CA VAL A 217 -26.96 -3.40 5.73
C VAL A 217 -25.54 -2.88 5.96
N VAL A 218 -25.34 -1.56 5.87
CA VAL A 218 -24.03 -0.93 6.08
C VAL A 218 -23.54 -1.16 7.51
N ASP A 219 -24.40 -0.94 8.51
CA ASP A 219 -24.05 -1.08 9.93
C ASP A 219 -23.62 -2.52 10.26
N LEU A 220 -24.37 -3.52 9.78
CA LEU A 220 -24.04 -4.94 9.99
C LEU A 220 -22.69 -5.36 9.38
N VAL A 221 -22.23 -4.66 8.34
CA VAL A 221 -20.95 -4.94 7.67
C VAL A 221 -19.83 -4.10 8.27
N ASN A 222 -20.10 -2.88 8.71
CA ASN A 222 -19.11 -1.94 9.23
C ASN A 222 -18.45 -2.43 10.54
N ASP A 223 -19.19 -3.20 11.34
CA ASP A 223 -18.70 -3.84 12.56
C ASP A 223 -17.70 -4.97 12.29
N LYS A 224 -17.55 -5.42 11.04
CA LYS A 224 -16.68 -6.52 10.64
C LYS A 224 -15.38 -6.06 9.99
N ASP A 225 -14.35 -6.89 10.11
CA ASP A 225 -13.03 -6.61 9.57
C ASP A 225 -12.86 -7.14 8.13
N PRO A 226 -11.96 -6.54 7.33
CA PRO A 226 -11.53 -7.12 6.07
C PRO A 226 -11.02 -8.56 6.29
N GLY A 227 -11.47 -9.50 5.47
CA GLY A 227 -11.20 -10.93 5.63
C GLY A 227 -12.34 -11.70 6.30
N ASP A 228 -13.25 -11.03 7.02
CA ASP A 228 -14.43 -11.69 7.60
C ASP A 228 -15.37 -12.19 6.51
N VAL A 229 -16.04 -13.30 6.78
CA VAL A 229 -17.07 -13.85 5.90
C VAL A 229 -18.45 -13.36 6.35
N VAL A 230 -19.20 -12.80 5.41
CA VAL A 230 -20.60 -12.42 5.56
C VAL A 230 -21.45 -13.35 4.70
N VAL A 231 -22.56 -13.84 5.24
CA VAL A 231 -23.56 -14.59 4.48
C VAL A 231 -24.68 -13.66 4.07
N LEU A 232 -24.88 -13.47 2.77
CA LEU A 232 -26.02 -12.72 2.23
C LEU A 232 -27.08 -13.66 1.69
N SER A 233 -28.33 -13.48 2.10
CA SER A 233 -29.48 -14.04 1.40
C SER A 233 -30.06 -12.97 0.49
N ILE A 234 -30.18 -13.29 -0.79
CA ILE A 234 -30.71 -12.40 -1.82
C ILE A 234 -31.88 -13.05 -2.56
N LEU A 235 -32.71 -12.22 -3.18
CA LEU A 235 -33.69 -12.62 -4.17
C LEU A 235 -33.20 -12.16 -5.56
N ARG A 236 -33.02 -13.11 -6.47
CA ARG A 236 -32.61 -12.86 -7.86
C ARG A 236 -33.64 -13.47 -8.80
N LYS A 237 -34.37 -12.62 -9.54
CA LYS A 237 -35.45 -13.05 -10.46
C LYS A 237 -36.53 -13.94 -9.80
N GLY A 238 -36.76 -13.76 -8.50
CA GLY A 238 -37.73 -14.55 -7.73
C GLY A 238 -37.16 -15.76 -7.00
N ASP A 239 -35.89 -16.12 -7.23
CA ASP A 239 -35.23 -17.23 -6.54
C ASP A 239 -34.41 -16.72 -5.35
N ASP A 240 -34.57 -17.37 -4.19
CA ASP A 240 -33.70 -17.17 -3.04
C ASP A 240 -32.32 -17.80 -3.27
N ARG A 241 -31.26 -17.03 -2.98
CA ARG A 241 -29.87 -17.49 -3.10
C ARG A 241 -29.04 -16.98 -1.93
N ASP A 242 -28.16 -17.84 -1.43
CA ASP A 242 -27.20 -17.48 -0.41
C ASP A 242 -25.78 -17.34 -0.99
N PHE A 243 -25.10 -16.26 -0.62
CA PHE A 243 -23.75 -15.95 -1.03
C PHE A 243 -22.86 -15.80 0.20
N ARG A 244 -21.68 -16.44 0.19
CA ARG A 244 -20.63 -16.21 1.18
C ARG A 244 -19.64 -15.22 0.59
N ILE A 245 -19.45 -14.10 1.28
CA ILE A 245 -18.64 -12.97 0.81
C ILE A 245 -17.53 -12.70 1.81
N THR A 246 -16.28 -12.78 1.38
CA THR A 246 -15.12 -12.39 2.19
C THR A 246 -14.88 -10.89 2.02
N LEU A 247 -15.04 -10.11 3.09
CA LEU A 247 -14.96 -8.65 3.04
C LEU A 247 -13.58 -8.16 2.60
N GLY A 248 -13.56 -7.08 1.80
CA GLY A 248 -12.35 -6.37 1.40
C GLY A 248 -12.07 -5.17 2.30
N HIS A 249 -10.91 -4.53 2.10
CA HIS A 249 -10.58 -3.27 2.78
C HIS A 249 -11.38 -2.12 2.19
N ARG A 250 -12.12 -1.38 3.03
CA ARG A 250 -12.85 -0.18 2.61
C ARG A 250 -11.92 0.88 2.01
N SER A 251 -10.74 1.06 2.61
CA SER A 251 -9.72 2.04 2.24
C SER A 251 -9.14 1.91 0.82
N VAL A 252 -9.52 0.85 0.07
CA VAL A 252 -9.02 0.59 -1.30
C VAL A 252 -10.16 0.27 -2.26
N THR A 253 -11.26 -0.33 -1.77
CA THR A 253 -12.33 -0.86 -2.64
C THR A 253 -12.94 0.23 -3.53
N PHE A 254 -13.08 1.46 -3.04
CA PHE A 254 -13.69 2.57 -3.78
C PHE A 254 -12.67 3.48 -4.47
N ASP A 255 -11.36 3.18 -4.41
CA ASP A 255 -10.32 3.96 -5.09
C ASP A 255 -10.58 4.04 -6.61
N LEU A 256 -11.21 3.01 -7.18
CA LEU A 256 -11.60 2.94 -8.59
C LEU A 256 -12.54 4.08 -9.02
N PHE A 257 -13.29 4.71 -8.11
CA PHE A 257 -14.15 5.85 -8.43
C PHE A 257 -13.42 7.19 -8.36
N ASN A 258 -12.19 7.21 -7.82
CA ASN A 258 -11.39 8.40 -7.69
C ASN A 258 -10.33 8.48 -8.80
N ARG A 259 -10.50 9.43 -9.74
CA ARG A 259 -9.57 9.63 -10.86
C ARG A 259 -8.12 9.81 -10.43
N ASN A 260 -7.87 10.50 -9.31
CA ASN A 260 -6.50 10.71 -8.82
C ASN A 260 -5.85 9.40 -8.37
N MET A 261 -6.64 8.50 -7.77
CA MET A 261 -6.16 7.18 -7.33
C MET A 261 -5.87 6.26 -8.51
N GLN A 262 -6.66 6.34 -9.58
CA GLN A 262 -6.39 5.59 -10.82
C GLN A 262 -5.03 5.97 -11.43
N MET A 263 -4.61 7.23 -11.30
CA MET A 263 -3.32 7.72 -11.79
C MET A 263 -2.14 7.41 -10.83
N SER A 264 -2.41 6.84 -9.65
CA SER A 264 -1.40 6.59 -8.62
C SER A 264 -0.67 5.25 -8.76
N GLY A 265 -1.12 4.39 -9.68
CA GLY A 265 -0.59 3.03 -9.84
C GLY A 265 -0.96 2.09 -8.69
N PRO A 266 -0.31 0.91 -8.57
CA PRO A 266 -0.67 -0.11 -7.59
C PRO A 266 -0.41 0.31 -6.14
N VAL A 267 -1.46 0.34 -5.32
CA VAL A 267 -1.39 0.73 -3.90
C VAL A 267 -1.39 -0.47 -2.97
N SER A 268 -1.14 -0.24 -1.68
CA SER A 268 -1.24 -1.29 -0.64
C SER A 268 -2.68 -1.76 -0.44
N LYS A 269 -2.85 -3.07 -0.18
CA LYS A 269 -4.17 -3.69 0.06
C LYS A 269 -4.83 -3.21 1.36
N ARG A 270 -4.02 -2.99 2.41
CA ARG A 270 -4.40 -2.40 3.70
C ARG A 270 -3.74 -1.04 3.85
N LYS A 271 -4.52 -0.02 4.20
CA LYS A 271 -4.06 1.37 4.41
C LYS A 271 -4.56 1.98 5.72
N ASP A 272 -5.32 1.22 6.51
CA ASP A 272 -6.05 1.69 7.68
C ASP A 272 -5.74 0.89 8.96
N ASN A 273 -6.31 1.34 10.07
CA ASN A 273 -6.19 0.72 11.39
C ASN A 273 -4.71 0.58 11.83
N PHE A 274 -3.97 1.69 11.81
CA PHE A 274 -2.58 1.72 12.28
C PHE A 274 -2.48 2.59 13.54
N PRO A 275 -1.85 2.08 14.62
CA PRO A 275 -1.85 2.77 15.91
C PRO A 275 -1.13 4.13 15.86
N LEU A 276 -0.08 4.22 15.04
CA LEU A 276 0.66 5.45 14.79
C LEU A 276 1.46 5.28 13.50
N VAL A 277 1.41 6.28 12.63
CA VAL A 277 2.25 6.34 11.43
C VAL A 277 2.87 7.72 11.29
N PHE A 278 4.07 7.78 10.72
CA PHE A 278 4.57 9.00 10.09
C PHE A 278 4.46 8.86 8.57
N GLN A 279 4.42 9.99 7.88
CA GLN A 279 4.19 10.05 6.44
C GLN A 279 5.40 10.64 5.72
N HIS A 280 5.79 10.02 4.61
CA HIS A 280 6.82 10.50 3.70
C HIS A 280 6.45 10.22 2.23
N ASP A 281 7.24 10.77 1.32
CA ASP A 281 6.99 10.75 -0.13
C ASP A 281 7.96 9.87 -0.94
N LEU A 282 8.71 9.00 -0.25
CA LEU A 282 9.59 8.03 -0.91
C LEU A 282 8.87 7.32 -2.08
N PRO A 283 9.41 7.36 -3.31
CA PRO A 283 8.79 6.76 -4.49
C PRO A 283 8.99 5.23 -4.48
N LEU A 284 8.23 4.57 -3.61
CA LEU A 284 8.24 3.13 -3.39
C LEU A 284 7.05 2.46 -4.04
N GLU A 285 7.23 1.21 -4.45
CA GLU A 285 6.16 0.33 -4.90
C GLU A 285 5.49 -0.37 -3.71
N ARG A 286 4.33 -0.99 -3.91
CA ARG A 286 3.63 -1.69 -2.82
C ARG A 286 4.40 -2.94 -2.34
N GLU A 287 5.23 -3.52 -3.20
CA GLU A 287 6.12 -4.64 -2.93
C GLU A 287 7.31 -4.22 -2.04
N ALA A 288 7.60 -2.91 -1.93
CA ALA A 288 8.61 -2.40 -0.99
C ALA A 288 8.09 -2.28 0.45
N MET A 289 6.79 -2.48 0.68
CA MET A 289 6.22 -2.45 2.02
C MET A 289 6.73 -3.63 2.85
N GLY A 290 7.00 -3.37 4.12
CA GLY A 290 7.75 -4.25 5.02
C GLY A 290 9.25 -3.91 5.09
N GLY A 291 9.76 -3.12 4.14
CA GLY A 291 11.13 -2.62 4.16
C GLY A 291 11.34 -1.48 5.15
N PRO A 292 12.57 -1.31 5.66
CA PRO A 292 12.94 -0.24 6.59
C PRO A 292 12.95 1.16 5.97
N VAL A 293 12.83 2.18 6.82
CA VAL A 293 13.08 3.59 6.49
C VAL A 293 14.22 4.11 7.36
N PHE A 294 15.16 4.85 6.79
CA PHE A 294 16.36 5.33 7.44
C PHE A 294 16.47 6.86 7.47
N ASP A 295 17.22 7.39 8.43
CA ASP A 295 17.72 8.75 8.42
C ASP A 295 19.05 8.87 7.65
N LEU A 296 19.57 10.09 7.56
CA LEU A 296 20.84 10.41 6.87
C LEU A 296 22.07 9.68 7.44
N ASN A 297 22.01 9.20 8.68
CA ASN A 297 23.09 8.49 9.36
C ASN A 297 22.93 6.96 9.27
N GLY A 298 21.96 6.48 8.49
CA GLY A 298 21.64 5.06 8.38
C GLY A 298 20.93 4.49 9.61
N LYS A 299 20.37 5.31 10.52
CA LYS A 299 19.58 4.77 11.63
C LYS A 299 18.14 4.52 11.16
N CYS A 300 17.61 3.36 11.49
CA CYS A 300 16.25 2.97 11.13
C CYS A 300 15.22 3.73 11.96
N LEU A 301 14.39 4.48 11.25
CA LEU A 301 13.28 5.28 11.75
C LEU A 301 11.99 4.46 11.88
N GLY A 302 11.88 3.32 11.20
CA GLY A 302 10.65 2.56 11.14
C GLY A 302 10.55 1.60 9.97
N ILE A 303 9.33 1.10 9.75
CA ILE A 303 9.01 0.16 8.66
C ILE A 303 7.91 0.75 7.78
N ASN A 304 8.11 0.72 6.47
CA ASN A 304 7.10 1.09 5.48
C ASN A 304 5.90 0.14 5.55
N ILE A 305 4.70 0.64 5.88
CA ILE A 305 3.53 -0.20 6.11
C ILE A 305 2.45 -0.04 5.04
N ALA A 306 2.30 1.14 4.45
CA ALA A 306 1.31 1.32 3.39
C ALA A 306 1.72 2.39 2.37
N ARG A 307 1.82 1.98 1.10
CA ARG A 307 1.75 2.87 -0.06
C ARG A 307 0.29 3.26 -0.26
N VAL A 308 -0.04 4.51 0.05
CA VAL A 308 -1.42 5.01 0.00
C VAL A 308 -1.76 5.46 -1.41
N ASP A 309 -0.89 6.26 -2.02
CA ASP A 309 -0.97 6.80 -3.37
C ASP A 309 0.44 6.96 -3.95
N ARG A 310 0.61 7.73 -5.04
CA ARG A 310 1.90 7.93 -5.71
C ARG A 310 2.93 8.77 -4.93
N VAL A 311 2.50 9.58 -3.97
CA VAL A 311 3.33 10.49 -3.18
C VAL A 311 3.19 10.28 -1.66
N THR A 312 2.33 9.36 -1.23
CA THR A 312 2.07 9.12 0.18
C THR A 312 2.41 7.69 0.56
N VAL A 313 3.38 7.55 1.47
CA VAL A 313 3.72 6.30 2.14
C VAL A 313 3.61 6.51 3.65
N PHE A 314 2.95 5.57 4.31
CA PHE A 314 2.88 5.48 5.77
C PHE A 314 3.92 4.49 6.28
N SER A 315 4.57 4.89 7.37
CA SER A 315 5.58 4.08 8.05
C SER A 315 5.31 4.03 9.55
N LEU A 316 5.47 2.84 10.13
CA LEU A 316 5.38 2.64 11.58
C LEU A 316 6.66 3.15 12.24
N PRO A 317 6.59 4.05 13.24
CA PRO A 317 7.77 4.53 13.96
C PRO A 317 8.56 3.42 14.65
N SER A 318 9.89 3.56 14.70
CA SER A 318 10.82 2.62 15.32
C SER A 318 10.42 2.24 16.75
N LYS A 319 9.88 3.18 17.54
CA LYS A 319 9.39 2.92 18.89
C LYS A 319 8.37 1.77 18.94
N ILE A 320 7.31 1.84 18.14
CA ILE A 320 6.24 0.82 18.11
C ILE A 320 6.76 -0.50 17.54
N VAL A 321 7.62 -0.40 16.52
CA VAL A 321 8.21 -1.57 15.87
C VAL A 321 9.10 -2.34 16.86
N ARG A 322 9.89 -1.61 17.67
CA ARG A 322 10.78 -2.18 18.70
C ARG A 322 10.01 -2.80 19.86
N GLU A 323 9.02 -2.08 20.41
CA GLU A 323 8.14 -2.62 21.46
C GLU A 323 7.52 -3.95 21.01
N ARG A 324 7.03 -4.02 19.76
CA ARG A 324 6.47 -5.26 19.21
C ARG A 324 7.51 -6.35 18.96
N LEU A 325 8.74 -5.97 18.58
CA LEU A 325 9.83 -6.93 18.41
C LEU A 325 10.20 -7.56 19.75
N GLU A 326 10.30 -6.77 20.81
CA GLU A 326 10.56 -7.24 22.17
C GLU A 326 9.47 -8.22 22.64
N ASP A 327 8.20 -7.92 22.40
CA ASP A 327 7.08 -8.84 22.66
C ASP A 327 7.28 -10.17 21.91
N PHE A 328 7.60 -10.13 20.61
CA PHE A 328 7.82 -11.34 19.82
C PHE A 328 8.98 -12.19 20.34
N LEU A 329 10.08 -11.56 20.76
CA LEU A 329 11.25 -12.27 21.30
C LEU A 329 10.92 -12.92 22.63
N SER A 330 10.27 -12.19 23.55
CA SER A 330 9.87 -12.73 24.84
C SER A 330 8.94 -13.95 24.72
N GLU A 331 8.03 -13.94 23.75
CA GLU A 331 7.14 -15.06 23.46
C GLU A 331 7.83 -16.27 22.79
N LEU A 332 9.01 -16.07 22.19
CA LEU A 332 9.81 -17.14 21.61
C LEU A 332 10.64 -17.84 22.69
N ASP A 333 11.20 -17.09 23.63
CA ASP A 333 12.01 -17.63 24.74
C ASP A 333 11.17 -18.37 25.79
N ALA A 334 9.86 -18.08 25.87
CA ALA A 334 8.93 -18.75 26.77
C ALA A 334 8.49 -20.17 26.33
N ARG A 335 9.04 -20.71 25.23
CA ARG A 335 8.68 -22.01 24.64
C ARG A 335 9.86 -22.96 24.56
#